data_AF-A0A0C2F1Q2-F1
#
_entry.id   AF-A0A0C2F1Q2-F1
#
_cell.length_a   1.000
_cell.length_b   1.000
_cell.length_c   1.000
_cell.angle_alpha   90.00
_cell.angle_beta   90.00
_cell.angle_gamma   90.00
#
_symmetry.space_group_name_H-M   'P 1'
#
loop_
_entity.id
_entity.type
_entity.pdbx_description
1 polymer ?
#
loop_
_entity_poly.entity_id
_entity_poly.type
_entity_poly.pdbx_seq_one_letter_code
_entity_poly.pdbx_strand_id
1 'polypeptide(L)'
;LADVFRHPWVAGTTKNEPELELPMSQVVQTHIIPSEESIDPDVFRHMNSLGCFKDKQKLINELLSTRHNTEKMVYFLLLDRKRRRPAQEDETEIVLRGSAQHNDPPKKRTDSARANRYAVGSIADGSPINPRKTYG
;
A
#
# COMPACT_ATOMS: atom_id res chain seq x y z
N LEU A 1 -14.46 4.09 19.00
CA LEU A 1 -15.13 3.78 17.70
C LEU A 1 -16.49 3.16 17.88
N ALA A 2 -16.65 2.14 18.74
CA ALA A 2 -17.94 1.48 18.99
C ALA A 2 -19.10 2.43 19.39
N ASP A 3 -18.83 3.52 20.11
CA ASP A 3 -19.86 4.52 20.45
C ASP A 3 -20.28 5.39 19.26
N VAL A 4 -19.35 5.66 18.33
CA VAL A 4 -19.64 6.41 17.09
C VAL A 4 -20.56 5.60 16.18
N PHE A 5 -20.32 4.29 16.05
CA PHE A 5 -21.16 3.40 15.24
C PHE A 5 -22.56 3.19 15.82
N ARG A 6 -22.75 3.41 17.13
CA ARG A 6 -24.05 3.38 17.80
C ARG A 6 -24.78 4.72 17.76
N HIS A 7 -24.14 5.79 17.28
CA HIS A 7 -24.75 7.11 17.27
C HIS A 7 -25.95 7.15 16.29
N PRO A 8 -27.11 7.73 16.66
CA PRO A 8 -28.31 7.74 15.83
C PRO A 8 -28.11 8.33 14.42
N TRP A 9 -27.19 9.28 14.26
CA TRP A 9 -26.84 9.83 12.93
C TRP A 9 -26.17 8.80 12.00
N VAL A 10 -25.37 7.89 12.57
CA VAL A 10 -24.67 6.83 11.83
C VAL A 10 -25.57 5.62 11.65
N ALA A 11 -26.21 5.16 12.72
CA ALA A 11 -27.09 3.99 12.71
C ALA A 11 -28.46 4.25 12.04
N GLY A 12 -28.92 5.50 11.98
CA GLY A 12 -30.23 5.87 11.43
C GLY A 12 -30.31 5.87 9.91
N THR A 13 -29.18 5.77 9.21
CA THR A 13 -29.11 5.77 7.73
C THR A 13 -29.29 4.37 7.13
N THR A 14 -29.01 3.29 7.87
CA THR A 14 -29.05 1.92 7.35
C THR A 14 -29.85 0.99 8.27
N LYS A 15 -30.78 0.21 7.71
CA LYS A 15 -31.48 -0.86 8.46
C LYS A 15 -30.55 -2.04 8.83
N ASN A 16 -29.35 -2.07 8.25
CA ASN A 16 -28.32 -3.06 8.48
C ASN A 16 -27.17 -2.43 9.28
N GLU A 17 -26.54 -3.21 10.15
CA GLU A 17 -25.31 -2.83 10.86
C GLU A 17 -24.24 -2.40 9.83
N PRO A 18 -23.55 -1.26 10.02
CA PRO A 18 -22.49 -0.84 9.10
C PRO A 18 -21.39 -1.91 9.07
N GLU A 19 -21.06 -2.41 7.88
CA GLU A 19 -19.96 -3.35 7.69
C GLU A 19 -18.65 -2.66 8.06
N LEU A 20 -18.05 -3.08 9.18
CA LEU A 20 -16.79 -2.53 9.66
C LEU A 20 -15.63 -3.16 8.88
N GLU A 21 -14.93 -2.35 8.09
CA GLU A 21 -13.66 -2.78 7.52
C GLU A 21 -12.66 -3.08 8.64
N LEU A 22 -11.96 -4.21 8.53
CA LEU A 22 -10.94 -4.60 9.50
C LEU A 22 -9.78 -3.59 9.50
N PRO A 23 -9.11 -3.40 10.65
CA PRO A 23 -7.90 -2.57 10.73
C PRO A 23 -6.88 -2.95 9.65
N MET A 24 -6.15 -1.94 9.17
CA MET A 24 -5.15 -2.14 8.11
C MET A 24 -4.10 -3.20 8.49
N SER A 25 -3.74 -3.31 9.77
CA SER A 25 -2.82 -4.31 10.30
C SER A 25 -3.35 -5.75 10.23
N GLN A 26 -4.65 -5.93 10.01
CA GLN A 26 -5.28 -7.23 9.84
C GLN A 26 -5.50 -7.60 8.37
N VAL A 27 -5.40 -6.64 7.45
CA VAL A 27 -5.62 -6.89 6.02
C VAL A 27 -4.34 -6.79 5.18
N VAL A 28 -3.30 -6.12 5.68
CA VAL A 28 -2.02 -6.00 4.99
C VAL A 28 -1.10 -7.15 5.40
N GLN A 29 -0.78 -8.01 4.43
CA GLN A 29 0.22 -9.06 4.62
C GLN A 29 1.64 -8.49 4.46
N THR A 30 2.53 -8.81 5.40
CA THR A 30 3.94 -8.43 5.35
C THR A 30 4.85 -9.66 5.32
N HIS A 31 6.01 -9.54 4.68
CA HIS A 31 7.04 -10.58 4.63
C HIS A 31 8.28 -10.18 5.42
N ILE A 32 9.08 -11.19 5.80
CA ILE A 32 10.40 -10.96 6.38
C ILE A 32 11.34 -10.52 5.26
N ILE A 33 12.00 -9.38 5.47
CA ILE A 33 13.06 -8.89 4.59
C ILE A 33 14.38 -9.44 5.12
N PRO A 34 15.13 -10.24 4.34
CA PRO A 34 16.26 -10.99 4.86
C PRO A 34 17.47 -10.12 5.20
N SER A 35 17.66 -9.00 4.49
CA SER A 35 18.79 -8.09 4.68
C SER A 35 18.50 -6.70 4.10
N GLU A 36 19.33 -5.70 4.43
CA GLU A 36 19.17 -4.31 3.98
C GLU A 36 19.23 -4.19 2.45
N GLU A 37 20.03 -5.02 1.79
CA GLU A 37 20.17 -5.04 0.32
C GLU A 37 18.90 -5.51 -0.39
N SER A 38 17.99 -6.17 0.34
CA SER A 38 16.69 -6.61 -0.18
C SER A 38 15.61 -5.53 -0.10
N ILE A 39 15.92 -4.36 0.47
CA ILE A 39 15.01 -3.22 0.55
C ILE A 39 15.03 -2.48 -0.79
N ASP A 40 13.86 -2.28 -1.40
CA ASP A 40 13.74 -1.49 -2.64
C ASP A 40 14.16 -0.03 -2.39
N PRO A 41 15.19 0.50 -3.07
CA PRO A 41 15.77 1.80 -2.76
C PRO A 41 14.82 2.96 -3.06
N ASP A 42 13.93 2.83 -4.05
CA ASP A 42 12.95 3.87 -4.35
C ASP A 42 11.85 3.89 -3.30
N VAL A 43 11.32 2.73 -2.90
CA VAL A 43 10.31 2.66 -1.84
C VAL A 43 10.88 3.22 -0.55
N PHE A 44 12.12 2.87 -0.20
CA PHE A 44 12.79 3.37 0.98
C PHE A 44 13.00 4.89 0.94
N ARG A 45 13.43 5.43 -0.21
CA ARG A 45 13.53 6.89 -0.44
C ARG A 45 12.18 7.58 -0.24
N HIS A 46 11.11 7.03 -0.79
CA HIS A 46 9.76 7.56 -0.61
C HIS A 46 9.33 7.52 0.85
N MET A 47 9.56 6.42 1.57
CA MET A 47 9.23 6.33 2.99
C MET A 47 9.96 7.40 3.82
N ASN A 48 11.24 7.62 3.59
CA ASN A 48 11.99 8.69 4.27
C ASN A 48 11.45 10.09 3.97
N SER A 49 10.87 10.31 2.78
CA SER A 49 10.27 11.60 2.40
C SER A 49 8.92 11.89 3.05
N LEU A 50 8.24 10.89 3.66
CA LEU A 50 6.92 11.06 4.29
C LEU A 50 6.95 11.91 5.57
N GLY A 51 8.12 12.14 6.17
CA GLY A 51 8.29 12.99 7.35
C GLY A 51 7.92 12.34 8.70
N CYS A 52 7.23 11.21 8.71
CA CYS A 52 6.97 10.41 9.91
C CYS A 52 8.09 9.38 10.23
N PHE A 53 8.92 9.04 9.24
CA PHE A 53 10.09 8.16 9.39
C PHE A 53 11.39 8.98 9.33
N LYS A 54 11.67 9.74 10.40
CA LYS A 54 12.80 10.68 10.43
C LYS A 54 14.16 10.02 10.68
N ASP A 55 14.15 8.95 11.47
CA ASP A 55 15.36 8.19 11.78
C ASP A 55 15.51 7.04 10.78
N LYS A 56 16.44 7.23 9.84
CA LYS A 56 16.75 6.26 8.79
C LYS A 56 17.17 4.90 9.36
N GLN A 57 17.99 4.89 10.41
CA GLN A 57 18.51 3.64 10.97
C GLN A 57 17.43 2.88 11.72
N LYS A 58 16.58 3.61 12.46
CA LYS A 58 15.38 3.03 13.07
C LYS A 58 14.46 2.42 12.01
N LEU A 59 14.21 3.13 10.90
CA LEU A 59 13.37 2.60 9.82
C LEU A 59 13.94 1.29 9.25
N ILE A 60 15.25 1.23 8.97
CA ILE A 60 15.90 0.00 8.49
C ILE A 60 15.69 -1.14 9.51
N ASN A 61 15.95 -0.90 10.79
CA ASN A 61 15.78 -1.90 11.83
C ASN A 61 14.32 -2.40 11.92
N GLU A 62 13.34 -1.50 11.81
CA GLU A 62 11.93 -1.88 11.81
C GLU A 62 11.53 -2.66 10.53
N LEU A 63 12.12 -2.36 9.38
CA LEU A 63 11.89 -3.12 8.15
C LEU A 63 12.51 -4.52 8.20
N LEU A 64 13.66 -4.67 8.85
CA LEU A 64 14.35 -5.96 9.00
C LEU A 64 13.85 -6.80 10.18
N SER A 65 13.09 -6.22 11.10
CA SER A 65 12.48 -6.95 12.22
C SER A 65 11.67 -8.16 11.73
N THR A 66 11.64 -9.26 12.49
CA THR A 66 10.82 -10.44 12.13
C THR A 66 9.33 -10.25 12.42
N ARG A 67 8.97 -9.19 13.15
CA ARG A 67 7.60 -8.91 13.61
C ARG A 67 6.84 -8.07 12.61
N HIS A 68 5.52 -8.30 12.55
CA HIS A 68 4.60 -7.41 11.86
C HIS A 68 4.53 -6.05 12.57
N ASN A 69 4.73 -4.96 11.82
CA ASN A 69 4.72 -3.58 12.31
C ASN A 69 4.25 -2.60 11.21
N THR A 70 4.02 -1.34 11.60
CA THR A 70 3.51 -0.29 10.71
C THR A 70 4.48 0.03 9.58
N GLU A 71 5.77 0.07 9.86
CA GLU A 71 6.83 0.35 8.89
C GLU A 71 6.80 -0.65 7.74
N LYS A 72 6.70 -1.95 8.05
CA LYS A 72 6.53 -3.00 7.04
C LYS A 72 5.22 -2.85 6.29
N MET A 73 4.12 -2.56 6.97
CA MET A 73 2.84 -2.36 6.29
C MET A 73 2.94 -1.25 5.24
N VAL A 74 3.53 -0.12 5.59
CA VAL A 74 3.74 1.00 4.66
C VAL A 74 4.67 0.58 3.52
N TYR A 75 5.78 -0.09 3.83
CA TYR A 75 6.72 -0.59 2.82
C TYR A 75 6.03 -1.52 1.81
N PHE A 76 5.31 -2.55 2.28
CA PHE A 76 4.66 -3.51 1.39
C PHE A 76 3.49 -2.90 0.61
N LEU A 77 2.75 -1.94 1.17
CA LEU A 77 1.74 -1.17 0.44
C LEU A 77 2.36 -0.32 -0.69
N LEU A 78 3.46 0.37 -0.41
CA LEU A 78 4.17 1.19 -1.41
C LEU A 78 4.85 0.32 -2.47
N LEU A 79 5.43 -0.81 -2.07
CA LEU A 79 6.03 -1.77 -2.99
C LEU A 79 4.98 -2.38 -3.92
N ASP A 80 3.82 -2.77 -3.39
CA ASP A 80 2.71 -3.27 -4.20
C ASP A 80 2.18 -2.20 -5.16
N ARG A 81 2.08 -0.95 -4.71
CA ARG A 81 1.75 0.19 -5.58
C ARG A 81 2.78 0.35 -6.71
N LYS A 82 4.08 0.31 -6.41
CA LYS A 82 5.18 0.39 -7.40
C LYS A 82 5.09 -0.74 -8.43
N ARG A 83 4.77 -1.97 -8.00
CA ARG A 83 4.64 -3.13 -8.89
C ARG A 83 3.41 -3.06 -9.81
N ARG A 84 2.29 -2.52 -9.32
CA ARG A 84 1.05 -2.37 -10.11
C ARG A 84 1.08 -1.17 -11.06
N ARG A 85 1.78 -0.10 -10.68
CA ARG A 85 1.97 1.11 -11.49
C ARG A 85 3.40 1.60 -11.24
N PRO A 86 4.40 1.14 -12.02
CA PRO A 86 5.71 1.78 -11.95
C PRO A 86 5.47 3.25 -12.27
N ALA A 87 5.74 4.13 -11.31
CA ALA A 87 5.64 5.56 -11.55
C ALA A 87 6.63 5.83 -12.68
N GLN A 88 6.10 6.24 -13.84
CA GLN A 88 6.93 6.86 -14.86
C GLN A 88 7.53 8.07 -14.16
N GLU A 89 8.85 8.08 -13.97
CA GLU A 89 9.51 9.24 -13.38
C GLU A 89 9.12 10.44 -14.24
N ASP A 90 8.41 11.41 -13.65
CA ASP A 90 8.34 12.74 -14.24
C ASP A 90 9.79 13.24 -14.19
N GLU A 91 10.51 13.05 -15.29
CA GLU A 91 11.74 13.80 -15.56
C GLU A 91 11.41 15.25 -15.23
N THR A 92 12.25 15.88 -14.42
CA THR A 92 12.10 17.27 -14.01
C THR A 92 12.06 18.18 -15.25
N GLU A 93 10.88 18.34 -15.85
CA GLU A 93 10.58 19.31 -16.90
C GLU A 93 10.48 20.70 -16.27
N ILE A 94 11.62 21.20 -15.80
CA ILE A 94 11.80 22.61 -15.49
C ILE A 94 12.82 23.18 -16.47
N VAL A 95 12.66 22.94 -17.77
CA VAL A 95 13.30 23.78 -18.81
C VAL A 95 12.40 23.90 -20.04
N LEU A 96 11.58 24.96 -20.03
CA LEU A 96 11.34 25.85 -21.17
C LEU A 96 10.63 25.28 -22.41
N ARG A 97 9.28 25.22 -22.43
CA ARG A 97 8.47 25.54 -23.63
C ARG A 97 7.08 26.06 -23.27
N GLY A 98 6.95 27.37 -23.10
CA GLY A 98 5.70 28.03 -23.45
C GLY A 98 5.52 27.96 -24.98
N SER A 99 4.53 27.22 -25.46
CA SER A 99 3.77 27.48 -26.71
C SER A 99 2.90 26.27 -27.09
N ALA A 100 1.62 26.56 -27.36
CA ALA A 100 0.59 25.75 -28.03
C ALA A 100 0.03 24.55 -27.23
N GLN A 101 -1.19 24.63 -26.67
CA GLN A 101 -2.48 24.48 -27.37
C GLN A 101 -2.55 23.22 -28.25
N HIS A 102 -2.90 22.08 -27.67
CA HIS A 102 -3.69 21.06 -28.35
C HIS A 102 -4.50 20.25 -27.33
N ASN A 103 -5.76 20.65 -27.15
CA ASN A 103 -6.78 19.88 -26.44
C ASN A 103 -6.98 18.53 -27.15
N ASP A 104 -6.54 17.42 -26.56
CA ASP A 104 -7.12 16.10 -26.84
C ASP A 104 -8.01 15.72 -25.64
N PRO A 105 -9.33 15.57 -25.80
CA PRO A 105 -10.18 15.11 -24.71
C PRO A 105 -9.79 13.67 -24.33
N PRO A 106 -9.84 13.31 -23.04
CA PRO A 106 -9.26 12.05 -22.56
C PRO A 106 -9.99 10.84 -23.17
N LYS A 107 -9.26 10.05 -23.96
CA LYS A 107 -9.76 8.78 -24.51
C LYS A 107 -10.11 7.80 -23.38
N LYS A 108 -11.37 7.38 -23.39
CA LYS A 108 -12.00 6.33 -22.57
C LYS A 108 -11.08 5.08 -22.50
N ARG A 109 -10.62 4.69 -21.31
CA ARG A 109 -9.79 3.48 -21.12
C ARG A 109 -10.68 2.23 -21.02
N THR A 110 -10.58 1.37 -22.02
CA THR A 110 -11.10 0.00 -22.00
C THR A 110 -10.16 -0.87 -21.16
N ASP A 111 -10.62 -1.41 -20.03
CA ASP A 111 -9.80 -2.25 -19.15
C ASP A 111 -9.63 -3.64 -19.78
N SER A 112 -8.39 -4.02 -20.09
CA SER A 112 -8.04 -5.39 -20.46
C SER A 112 -7.36 -6.06 -19.27
N ALA A 113 -8.13 -6.89 -18.57
CA ALA A 113 -7.61 -7.71 -17.48
C ALA A 113 -6.65 -8.79 -18.02
N ARG A 114 -5.55 -9.04 -17.31
CA ARG A 114 -4.90 -10.37 -17.30
C ARG A 114 -4.04 -10.61 -16.06
N ALA A 115 -4.58 -11.49 -15.21
CA ALA A 115 -4.01 -12.76 -14.75
C ALA A 115 -2.50 -12.85 -14.35
N ASN A 116 -2.31 -12.96 -13.03
CA ASN A 116 -1.78 -14.15 -12.31
C ASN A 116 -0.28 -14.27 -11.91
N ARG A 117 -0.11 -14.52 -10.59
CA ARG A 117 0.88 -15.36 -9.85
C ARG A 117 2.33 -14.92 -9.66
N TYR A 118 2.75 -14.86 -8.38
CA TYR A 118 4.06 -15.37 -7.89
C TYR A 118 3.96 -15.94 -6.46
N ALA A 119 4.88 -16.86 -6.15
CA ALA A 119 4.92 -17.77 -4.99
C ALA A 119 5.31 -17.08 -3.66
N VAL A 120 4.70 -17.54 -2.56
CA VAL A 120 4.77 -16.91 -1.23
C VAL A 120 5.92 -17.52 -0.40
N GLY A 121 6.89 -16.67 -0.06
CA GLY A 121 7.96 -16.95 0.91
C GLY A 121 7.55 -16.58 2.34
N SER A 122 8.28 -17.15 3.31
CA SER A 122 8.03 -17.13 4.76
C SER A 122 7.42 -15.82 5.29
N ILE A 123 6.27 -15.93 5.95
CA ILE A 123 5.52 -14.80 6.52
C ILE A 123 6.18 -14.30 7.81
N ALA A 124 6.07 -13.00 8.07
CA ALA A 124 6.54 -12.39 9.32
C ALA A 124 5.63 -12.76 10.50
N ASP A 125 6.21 -12.94 11.68
CA ASP A 125 5.50 -13.34 12.90
C ASP A 125 4.46 -12.27 13.30
N GLY A 126 3.21 -12.71 13.49
CA GLY A 126 2.06 -11.83 13.78
C GLY A 126 1.34 -11.24 12.56
N SER A 127 1.70 -11.60 11.32
CA SER A 127 0.95 -11.15 10.13
C SER A 127 -0.38 -11.91 10.00
N PRO A 128 -1.50 -11.23 9.70
CA PRO A 128 -2.80 -11.87 9.51
C PRO A 128 -2.77 -12.83 8.29
N ILE A 129 -2.98 -14.13 8.54
CA ILE A 129 -3.22 -15.11 7.46
C ILE A 129 -4.72 -15.11 7.16
N ASN A 130 -5.09 -14.65 5.98
CA ASN A 130 -6.44 -14.90 5.47
C ASN A 130 -6.48 -16.31 4.85
N PRO A 131 -7.25 -17.28 5.41
CA PRO A 131 -7.47 -18.55 4.74
C PRO A 131 -8.30 -18.31 3.47
N ARG A 132 -7.71 -18.65 2.32
CA ARG A 132 -8.42 -18.61 1.03
C ARG A 132 -9.47 -19.73 1.06
N LYS A 133 -10.75 -19.39 1.23
CA LYS A 133 -11.86 -20.35 1.20
C LYS A 133 -11.81 -21.14 -0.10
N THR A 134 -11.49 -22.44 -0.02
CA THR A 134 -11.69 -23.37 -1.13
C THR A 134 -13.16 -23.76 -1.10
N TYR A 135 -13.96 -23.19 -2.00
CA TYR A 135 -15.24 -23.79 -2.34
C TYR A 135 -14.93 -25.02 -3.21
N GLY A 136 -15.25 -26.20 -2.66
CA GLY A 136 -15.34 -27.46 -3.41
C GLY A 136 -16.75 -27.65 -3.97
#